data_AF-A0A955PZ71-F1
#
_entry.id   AF-A0A955PZ71-F1
#
_cell.length_a   1.000
_cell.length_b   1.000
_cell.length_c   1.000
_cell.angle_alpha   90.00
_cell.angle_beta   90.00
_cell.angle_gamma   90.00
#
_symmetry.space_group_name_H-M   'P 1'
#
loop_
_entity.id
_entity.type
_entity.pdbx_description
1 polymer ?
#
loop_
_entity_poly.entity_id
_entity_poly.type
_entity_poly.pdbx_seq_one_letter_code
_entity_poly.pdbx_strand_id
1 'polypeptide(L)'
;MSAQQLGDEGEKIIFGGIGQSKTQGAIGKGQCPLCHGFQQGFLSERAPNLYGIPDTAPERLKEPNYHMNNPEARTTEQKEAFPGSGTATNAQEYIAESHACPSCFVVTGFGVKGSNDTVSPMPKIHKPPISLTLGELAAVDTWIYTREGKEPPPYEEIVASYEKFIPEADRPSAGGEEEAGGGGGNLLADGSEPYDKLFMKAGCPACHTIPGIEGATGKVGPLLMEGSNAPNRLKDPAYQGKAKSPKEYITESILNPSAYVVKDFPDNQMPKDFGVRLTGGALSKMVDYLAQLKEGQPLPPKE
;
A
#
# COMPACT_ATOMS: atom_id res chain seq x y z
N MET A 1 -10.84 -13.43 19.84
CA MET A 1 -9.66 -13.79 19.02
C MET A 1 -8.44 -13.63 19.90
N SER A 2 -7.45 -14.51 19.86
CA SER A 2 -6.21 -14.32 20.64
C SER A 2 -5.33 -13.23 20.02
N ALA A 3 -4.39 -12.66 20.79
CA ALA A 3 -3.41 -11.71 20.28
C ALA A 3 -2.60 -12.28 19.10
N GLN A 4 -2.26 -13.58 19.14
CA GLN A 4 -1.58 -14.25 18.03
C GLN A 4 -2.45 -14.31 16.77
N GLN A 5 -3.71 -14.74 16.91
CA GLN A 5 -4.64 -14.82 15.77
C GLN A 5 -4.87 -13.43 15.14
N LEU A 6 -5.00 -12.40 15.98
CA LEU A 6 -5.18 -11.03 15.53
C LEU A 6 -3.89 -10.47 14.88
N GLY A 7 -2.72 -10.81 15.41
CA GLY A 7 -1.43 -10.50 14.80
C GLY A 7 -1.23 -11.21 13.47
N ASP A 8 -1.68 -12.46 13.32
CA ASP A 8 -1.64 -13.19 12.04
C ASP A 8 -2.50 -12.49 10.97
N GLU A 9 -3.68 -11.98 11.34
CA GLU A 9 -4.47 -11.12 10.44
C GLU A 9 -3.75 -9.81 10.10
N GLY A 10 -3.05 -9.21 11.06
CA GLY A 10 -2.19 -8.06 10.83
C GLY A 10 -1.09 -8.33 9.80
N GLU A 11 -0.42 -9.49 9.90
CA GLU A 11 0.59 -9.89 8.92
C GLU A 11 -0.01 -10.04 7.52
N LYS A 12 -1.21 -10.62 7.39
CA LYS A 12 -1.92 -10.71 6.11
C LYS A 12 -2.25 -9.34 5.53
N ILE A 13 -2.70 -8.40 6.36
CA ILE A 13 -2.99 -7.04 5.91
C ILE A 13 -1.73 -6.35 5.39
N ILE A 14 -0.59 -6.56 6.05
CA ILE A 14 0.68 -5.90 5.69
C ILE A 14 1.34 -6.57 4.48
N PHE A 15 1.42 -7.91 4.45
CA PHE A 15 2.23 -8.67 3.49
C PHE A 15 1.43 -9.61 2.58
N GLY A 16 0.12 -9.71 2.73
CA GLY A 16 -0.75 -10.53 1.89
C GLY A 16 -0.84 -12.00 2.32
N GLY A 17 -0.16 -12.41 3.39
CA GLY A 17 -0.23 -13.77 3.92
C GLY A 17 0.52 -13.94 5.24
N ILE A 18 0.19 -14.99 5.99
CA ILE A 18 0.94 -15.38 7.20
C ILE A 18 2.32 -15.89 6.79
N GLY A 19 3.35 -15.46 7.52
CA GLY A 19 4.76 -15.77 7.24
C GLY A 19 5.36 -15.02 6.05
N GLN A 20 4.59 -14.17 5.37
CA GLN A 20 5.07 -13.40 4.21
C GLN A 20 5.94 -12.19 4.59
N SER A 21 6.05 -11.84 5.87
CA SER A 21 6.94 -10.77 6.35
C SER A 21 8.43 -10.98 6.03
N LYS A 22 8.82 -12.22 5.71
CA LYS A 22 10.19 -12.59 5.28
C LYS A 22 10.33 -12.66 3.76
N THR A 23 9.23 -12.61 3.03
CA THR A 23 9.21 -12.69 1.57
C THR A 23 9.47 -11.30 1.00
N GLN A 24 10.52 -11.18 0.18
CA GLN A 24 10.81 -9.93 -0.51
C GLN A 24 9.70 -9.58 -1.50
N GLY A 25 9.17 -8.36 -1.41
CA GLY A 25 8.11 -7.86 -2.28
C GLY A 25 6.69 -8.29 -1.90
N ALA A 26 6.52 -8.98 -0.77
CA ALA A 26 5.20 -9.32 -0.24
C ALA A 26 4.46 -8.05 0.22
N ILE A 27 3.23 -7.89 -0.28
CA ILE A 27 2.41 -6.69 -0.08
C ILE A 27 0.96 -7.14 0.11
N GLY A 28 0.35 -6.72 1.21
CA GLY A 28 -1.07 -6.94 1.49
C GLY A 28 -1.93 -5.70 1.25
N LYS A 29 -3.20 -5.78 1.68
CA LYS A 29 -4.19 -4.69 1.57
C LYS A 29 -3.67 -3.36 2.10
N GLY A 30 -2.95 -3.38 3.22
CA GLY A 30 -2.39 -2.20 3.89
C GLY A 30 -1.29 -1.50 3.10
N GLN A 31 -0.68 -2.17 2.11
CA GLN A 31 0.38 -1.61 1.24
C GLN A 31 1.63 -1.08 1.96
N CYS A 32 1.75 -1.30 3.27
CA CYS A 32 2.81 -0.74 4.11
C CYS A 32 4.23 -1.04 3.59
N PRO A 33 4.54 -2.26 3.07
CA PRO A 33 5.87 -2.58 2.54
C PRO A 33 6.30 -1.78 1.29
N LEU A 34 5.40 -1.03 0.65
CA LEU A 34 5.76 -0.13 -0.45
C LEU A 34 6.61 1.08 0.01
N CYS A 35 6.46 1.47 1.28
CA CYS A 35 7.06 2.67 1.84
C CYS A 35 7.91 2.37 3.08
N HIS A 36 7.50 1.44 3.93
CA HIS A 36 8.11 1.18 5.22
C HIS A 36 9.05 -0.03 5.20
N GLY A 37 10.15 0.10 5.94
CA GLY A 37 10.96 -1.02 6.37
C GLY A 37 10.38 -1.68 7.61
N PHE A 38 10.64 -2.98 7.76
CA PHE A 38 10.21 -3.77 8.92
C PHE A 38 11.36 -4.46 9.63
N GLN A 39 12.56 -4.47 9.04
CA GLN A 39 13.74 -5.11 9.60
C GLN A 39 14.59 -4.08 10.34
N GLN A 40 15.25 -4.50 11.42
CA GLN A 40 16.16 -3.65 12.16
C GLN A 40 17.25 -3.08 11.24
N GLY A 41 17.47 -1.78 11.30
CA GLY A 41 18.51 -1.11 10.49
C GLY A 41 18.14 -0.88 9.03
N PHE A 42 16.95 -1.30 8.57
CA PHE A 42 16.48 -0.93 7.23
C PHE A 42 16.19 0.57 7.17
N LEU A 43 16.89 1.30 6.30
CA LEU A 43 16.64 2.71 6.07
C LEU A 43 15.80 2.84 4.80
N SER A 44 14.55 3.27 4.94
CA SER A 44 13.74 3.71 3.80
C SER A 44 13.97 5.20 3.61
N GLU A 45 14.12 5.65 2.36
CA GLU A 45 14.14 7.08 2.04
C GLU A 45 12.72 7.68 1.97
N ARG A 46 11.69 6.82 2.01
CA ARG A 46 10.28 7.21 1.79
C ARG A 46 9.49 7.38 3.07
N ALA A 47 9.79 6.57 4.10
CA ALA A 47 9.04 6.58 5.35
C ALA A 47 9.87 6.02 6.51
N PRO A 48 9.52 6.34 7.78
CA PRO A 48 10.21 5.79 8.94
C PRO A 48 10.17 4.25 8.96
N ASN A 49 11.21 3.63 9.53
CA ASN A 49 11.21 2.20 9.78
C ASN A 49 10.18 1.85 10.87
N LEU A 50 9.41 0.78 10.66
CA LEU A 50 8.38 0.28 11.58
C LEU A 50 8.89 -0.81 12.54
N TYR A 51 10.20 -1.07 12.56
CA TYR A 51 10.85 -1.85 13.60
C TYR A 51 11.07 -0.99 14.87
N GLY A 52 10.74 -1.54 16.03
CA GLY A 52 10.91 -0.90 17.34
C GLY A 52 9.81 0.08 17.69
N ILE A 53 8.67 0.07 16.98
CA ILE A 53 7.59 1.05 17.19
C ILE A 53 7.05 1.05 18.63
N PRO A 54 6.81 -0.10 19.29
CA PRO A 54 6.34 -0.10 20.66
C PRO A 54 7.27 0.62 21.66
N ASP A 55 8.59 0.64 21.40
CA ASP A 55 9.55 1.41 22.21
C ASP A 55 9.69 2.85 21.74
N THR A 56 9.61 3.08 20.43
CA THR A 56 9.85 4.40 19.84
C THR A 56 8.67 5.33 20.05
N ALA A 57 7.44 4.84 19.98
CA ALA A 57 6.21 5.62 20.15
C ALA A 57 6.18 6.48 21.44
N PRO A 58 6.45 5.95 22.65
CA PRO A 58 6.48 6.77 23.85
C PRO A 58 7.63 7.80 23.86
N GLU A 59 8.73 7.55 23.14
CA GLU A 59 9.80 8.54 23.00
C GLU A 59 9.41 9.67 22.04
N ARG A 60 8.67 9.38 20.96
CA ARG A 60 8.16 10.40 20.03
C ARG A 60 7.29 11.44 20.74
N LEU A 61 6.46 11.01 21.69
CA LEU A 61 5.60 11.91 22.47
C LEU A 61 6.39 12.91 23.33
N LYS A 62 7.64 12.59 23.68
CA LYS A 62 8.52 13.45 24.48
C LYS A 62 9.27 14.46 23.62
N GLU A 63 9.22 14.34 22.29
CA GLU A 63 9.92 15.25 21.41
C GLU A 63 9.29 16.65 21.49
N PRO A 64 10.11 17.73 21.58
CA PRO A 64 9.59 19.08 21.71
C PRO A 64 8.66 19.53 20.58
N ASN A 65 8.86 18.99 19.37
CA ASN A 65 8.07 19.25 18.18
C ASN A 65 6.80 18.39 18.04
N TYR A 66 6.57 17.44 18.95
CA TYR A 66 5.32 16.67 18.95
C TYR A 66 4.13 17.49 19.50
N HIS A 67 4.41 18.37 20.47
CA HIS A 67 3.44 19.26 21.13
C HIS A 67 2.23 18.53 21.74
N MET A 68 2.50 17.52 22.57
CA MET A 68 1.46 16.79 23.31
C MET A 68 0.55 17.73 24.09
N ASN A 69 -0.77 17.54 23.96
CA ASN A 69 -1.83 18.38 24.53
C ASN A 69 -1.88 19.83 24.01
N ASN A 70 -1.14 20.17 22.96
CA ASN A 70 -1.10 21.51 22.39
C ASN A 70 -1.02 21.48 20.85
N PRO A 71 -2.09 21.03 20.16
CA PRO A 71 -2.07 20.86 18.71
C PRO A 71 -1.79 22.17 17.96
N GLU A 72 -2.24 23.31 18.49
CA GLU A 72 -2.00 24.65 17.91
C GLU A 72 -0.52 25.02 17.83
N ALA A 73 0.32 24.45 18.70
CA ALA A 73 1.77 24.70 18.70
C ALA A 73 2.52 23.86 17.65
N ARG A 74 1.88 22.86 17.01
CA ARG A 74 2.52 22.03 15.98
C ARG A 74 2.95 22.88 14.80
N THR A 75 4.09 22.55 14.20
CA THR A 75 4.61 23.22 13.00
C THR A 75 4.06 22.64 11.70
N THR A 76 3.47 21.44 11.77
CA THR A 76 2.87 20.74 10.64
C THR A 76 1.64 21.44 10.07
N GLU A 77 1.29 21.16 8.82
CA GLU A 77 0.14 21.80 8.16
C GLU A 77 -1.20 21.37 8.80
N GLN A 78 -1.27 20.13 9.29
CA GLN A 78 -2.45 19.61 9.97
C GLN A 78 -2.20 19.58 11.49
N LYS A 79 -3.03 20.27 12.28
CA LYS A 79 -2.85 20.37 13.74
C LYS A 79 -3.47 19.20 14.49
N GLU A 80 -4.62 18.74 14.02
CA GLU A 80 -5.43 17.68 14.61
C GLU A 80 -6.01 16.78 13.50
N ALA A 81 -6.39 15.55 13.85
CA ALA A 81 -6.99 14.62 12.89
C ALA A 81 -8.32 15.18 12.36
N PHE A 82 -9.09 15.78 13.26
CA PHE A 82 -10.25 16.62 13.01
C PHE A 82 -10.40 17.62 14.18
N PRO A 83 -11.15 18.73 14.03
CA PRO A 83 -11.26 19.73 15.08
C PRO A 83 -11.71 19.11 16.42
N GLY A 84 -10.88 19.30 17.46
CA GLY A 84 -11.16 18.79 18.81
C GLY A 84 -10.76 17.34 19.06
N SER A 85 -10.10 16.64 18.12
CA SER A 85 -9.56 15.29 18.37
C SER A 85 -8.42 15.28 19.41
N GLY A 86 -7.78 16.44 19.63
CA GLY A 86 -6.58 16.58 20.43
C GLY A 86 -5.37 15.92 19.77
N THR A 87 -4.35 15.65 20.59
CA THR A 87 -3.14 14.91 20.22
C THR A 87 -3.16 13.53 20.87
N ALA A 88 -2.27 12.63 20.44
CA ALA A 88 -1.96 11.46 21.24
C ALA A 88 -1.31 11.84 22.57
N THR A 89 -1.56 11.00 23.58
CA THR A 89 -1.10 11.18 24.97
C THR A 89 -0.43 9.92 25.53
N ASN A 90 -0.46 8.82 24.78
CA ASN A 90 0.20 7.56 25.11
C ASN A 90 0.68 6.86 23.82
N ALA A 91 1.50 5.81 23.97
CA ALA A 91 2.15 5.14 22.85
C ALA A 91 1.17 4.56 21.82
N GLN A 92 0.05 3.99 22.27
CA GLN A 92 -0.94 3.40 21.37
C GLN A 92 -1.71 4.48 20.60
N GLU A 93 -2.08 5.57 21.26
CA GLU A 93 -2.66 6.73 20.59
C GLU A 93 -1.70 7.36 19.58
N TYR A 94 -0.38 7.33 19.83
CA TYR A 94 0.60 7.86 18.87
C TYR A 94 0.58 7.07 17.57
N ILE A 95 0.48 5.73 17.66
CA ILE A 95 0.36 4.85 16.49
C ILE A 95 -0.96 5.16 15.74
N ALA A 96 -2.07 5.25 16.47
CA ALA A 96 -3.38 5.55 15.90
C ALA A 96 -3.43 6.94 15.23
N GLU A 97 -2.89 7.99 15.86
CA GLU A 97 -2.79 9.33 15.31
C GLU A 97 -1.91 9.34 14.06
N SER A 98 -0.78 8.62 14.07
CA SER A 98 0.12 8.53 12.91
C SER A 98 -0.57 7.90 11.70
N HIS A 99 -1.44 6.92 11.90
CA HIS A 99 -2.21 6.27 10.85
C HIS A 99 -3.42 7.10 10.37
N ALA A 100 -4.12 7.76 11.30
CA ALA A 100 -5.32 8.56 11.00
C ALA A 100 -4.98 9.96 10.46
N CYS A 101 -3.87 10.52 10.90
CA CYS A 101 -3.39 11.85 10.57
C CYS A 101 -1.87 11.87 10.41
N PRO A 102 -1.32 11.31 9.32
CA PRO A 102 0.14 11.26 9.15
C PRO A 102 0.80 12.63 9.10
N SER A 103 0.07 13.67 8.69
CA SER A 103 0.56 15.06 8.70
C SER A 103 0.29 15.80 10.02
N CYS A 104 -0.31 15.17 11.04
CA CYS A 104 -0.41 15.75 12.37
C CYS A 104 0.97 15.85 13.04
N PHE A 105 1.77 14.80 12.88
CA PHE A 105 3.16 14.78 13.29
C PHE A 105 3.98 14.05 12.23
N VAL A 106 4.98 14.75 11.69
CA VAL A 106 5.91 14.17 10.72
C VAL A 106 7.23 13.94 11.41
N VAL A 107 7.70 12.69 11.38
CA VAL A 107 9.04 12.37 11.89
C VAL A 107 10.08 13.13 11.06
N THR A 108 10.99 13.84 11.74
CA THR A 108 12.05 14.62 11.10
C THR A 108 12.79 13.82 10.04
N GLY A 109 12.92 14.40 8.84
CA GLY A 109 13.56 13.80 7.67
C GLY A 109 12.64 12.98 6.77
N PHE A 110 11.37 12.79 7.12
CA PHE A 110 10.42 11.97 6.34
C PHE A 110 9.25 12.75 5.75
N GLY A 111 9.26 14.08 5.83
CA GLY A 111 8.29 14.91 5.14
C GLY A 111 8.46 14.90 3.63
N VAL A 112 7.41 15.34 2.93
CA VAL A 112 7.46 15.62 1.50
C VAL A 112 8.61 16.60 1.22
N LYS A 113 9.44 16.33 0.22
CA LYS A 113 10.57 17.18 -0.15
C LYS A 113 10.12 18.62 -0.38
N GLY A 114 10.74 19.55 0.34
CA GLY A 114 10.40 20.98 0.28
C GLY A 114 9.33 21.44 1.26
N SER A 115 8.67 20.53 1.99
CA SER A 115 7.72 20.87 3.06
C SER A 115 8.39 21.21 4.39
N ASN A 116 9.69 20.94 4.55
CA ASN A 116 10.40 21.02 5.84
C ASN A 116 9.71 20.21 6.94
N ASP A 117 9.35 18.96 6.64
CA ASP A 117 8.67 18.04 7.57
C ASP A 117 7.33 18.57 8.10
N THR A 118 6.61 19.36 7.30
CA THR A 118 5.26 19.84 7.65
C THR A 118 4.13 19.02 7.03
N VAL A 119 4.44 18.23 6.00
CA VAL A 119 3.51 17.37 5.27
C VAL A 119 4.09 15.97 5.14
N SER A 120 3.33 14.95 5.55
CA SER A 120 3.73 13.55 5.40
C SER A 120 3.36 13.01 4.01
N PRO A 121 4.22 12.20 3.37
CA PRO A 121 3.89 11.48 2.15
C PRO A 121 2.97 10.26 2.40
N MET A 122 2.76 9.89 3.67
CA MET A 122 1.92 8.76 4.04
C MET A 122 0.42 9.12 3.88
N PRO A 123 -0.39 8.27 3.22
CA PRO A 123 -1.82 8.49 3.13
C PRO A 123 -2.53 8.19 4.46
N LYS A 124 -3.72 8.77 4.66
CA LYS A 124 -4.62 8.35 5.74
C LYS A 124 -5.14 6.94 5.43
N ILE A 125 -4.64 5.93 6.12
CA ILE A 125 -4.83 4.52 5.71
C ILE A 125 -6.25 3.96 5.94
N HIS A 126 -7.09 4.69 6.71
CA HIS A 126 -8.52 4.41 6.83
C HIS A 126 -9.36 5.03 5.69
N LYS A 127 -8.74 5.80 4.79
CA LYS A 127 -9.38 6.37 3.60
C LYS A 127 -8.98 5.61 2.34
N PRO A 128 -9.74 5.74 1.24
CA PRO A 128 -9.34 5.21 -0.05
C PRO A 128 -7.94 5.70 -0.47
N PRO A 129 -7.14 4.87 -1.16
CA PRO A 129 -7.51 3.56 -1.72
C PRO A 129 -7.32 2.37 -0.76
N ILE A 130 -6.79 2.58 0.45
CA ILE A 130 -6.43 1.47 1.37
C ILE A 130 -7.64 1.04 2.21
N SER A 131 -8.39 2.02 2.75
CA SER A 131 -9.67 1.81 3.44
C SER A 131 -9.61 0.73 4.53
N LEU A 132 -8.60 0.76 5.41
CA LEU A 132 -8.56 -0.15 6.55
C LEU A 132 -9.66 0.19 7.57
N THR A 133 -10.43 -0.82 7.94
CA THR A 133 -11.40 -0.75 9.04
C THR A 133 -10.68 -0.65 10.38
N LEU A 134 -11.39 -0.25 11.44
CA LEU A 134 -10.80 -0.22 12.79
C LEU A 134 -10.29 -1.60 13.26
N GLY A 135 -10.98 -2.68 12.86
CA GLY A 135 -10.54 -4.04 13.17
C GLY A 135 -9.24 -4.42 12.47
N GLU A 136 -9.09 -4.02 11.19
CA GLU A 136 -7.86 -4.23 10.42
C GLU A 136 -6.69 -3.39 10.97
N LEU A 137 -6.96 -2.15 11.36
CA LEU A 137 -5.97 -1.29 12.02
C LEU A 137 -5.51 -1.89 13.36
N ALA A 138 -6.44 -2.42 14.16
CA ALA A 138 -6.10 -3.10 15.39
C ALA A 138 -5.29 -4.39 15.16
N ALA A 139 -5.56 -5.11 14.07
CA ALA A 139 -4.78 -6.27 13.66
C ALA A 139 -3.34 -5.90 13.28
N VAL A 140 -3.17 -4.84 12.49
CA VAL A 140 -1.86 -4.28 12.10
C VAL A 140 -1.05 -3.90 13.34
N ASP A 141 -1.64 -3.14 14.27
CA ASP A 141 -0.96 -2.73 15.49
C ASP A 141 -0.59 -3.95 16.34
N THR A 142 -1.51 -4.89 16.53
CA THR A 142 -1.24 -6.14 17.26
C THR A 142 -0.05 -6.90 16.67
N TRP A 143 0.08 -6.95 15.35
CA TRP A 143 1.23 -7.56 14.69
C TRP A 143 2.54 -6.80 14.98
N ILE A 144 2.52 -5.47 14.99
CA ILE A 144 3.68 -4.62 15.31
C ILE A 144 4.23 -4.93 16.72
N TYR A 145 3.37 -5.20 17.70
CA TYR A 145 3.81 -5.61 19.04
C TYR A 145 4.30 -7.06 19.08
N THR A 146 3.47 -7.99 18.60
CA THR A 146 3.70 -9.43 18.76
C THR A 146 4.93 -9.93 17.98
N ARG A 147 5.22 -9.34 16.80
CA ARG A 147 6.43 -9.66 16.03
C ARG A 147 7.73 -9.35 16.78
N GLU A 148 7.69 -8.41 17.73
CA GLU A 148 8.83 -8.02 18.56
C GLU A 148 8.84 -8.75 19.92
N GLY A 149 7.95 -9.73 20.09
CA GLY A 149 7.81 -10.47 21.33
C GLY A 149 7.20 -9.64 22.46
N LYS A 150 6.50 -8.55 22.14
CA LYS A 150 5.84 -7.68 23.12
C LYS A 150 4.37 -7.99 23.24
N GLU A 151 3.86 -7.79 24.44
CA GLU A 151 2.42 -7.87 24.70
C GLU A 151 1.73 -6.65 24.07
N PRO A 152 0.79 -6.85 23.14
CA PRO A 152 -0.01 -5.76 22.59
C PRO A 152 -1.01 -5.26 23.63
N PRO A 153 -1.43 -3.98 23.55
CA PRO A 153 -2.62 -3.54 24.27
C PRO A 153 -3.85 -4.39 23.88
N PRO A 154 -4.86 -4.49 24.76
CA PRO A 154 -6.13 -5.13 24.42
C PRO A 154 -6.76 -4.54 23.15
N TYR A 155 -7.44 -5.37 22.37
CA TYR A 155 -8.09 -4.97 21.12
C TYR A 155 -8.97 -3.72 21.29
N GLU A 156 -9.74 -3.67 22.37
CA GLU A 156 -10.66 -2.58 22.70
C GLU A 156 -9.91 -1.26 22.96
N GLU A 157 -8.73 -1.30 23.57
CA GLU A 157 -7.89 -0.12 23.79
C GLU A 157 -7.27 0.40 22.49
N ILE A 158 -6.85 -0.52 21.61
CA ILE A 158 -6.35 -0.16 20.29
C ILE A 158 -7.48 0.50 19.49
N VAL A 159 -8.66 -0.11 19.44
CA VAL A 159 -9.83 0.46 18.75
C VAL A 159 -10.20 1.82 19.32
N ALA A 160 -10.31 1.97 20.65
CA ALA A 160 -10.63 3.25 21.28
C ALA A 160 -9.62 4.35 20.91
N SER A 161 -8.34 3.98 20.75
CA SER A 161 -7.30 4.91 20.29
C SER A 161 -7.55 5.40 18.86
N TYR A 162 -8.01 4.54 17.96
CA TYR A 162 -8.41 4.97 16.61
C TYR A 162 -9.71 5.77 16.60
N GLU A 163 -10.67 5.42 17.44
CA GLU A 163 -11.94 6.14 17.53
C GLU A 163 -11.76 7.61 17.92
N LYS A 164 -10.72 7.90 18.71
CA LYS A 164 -10.30 9.27 19.04
C LYS A 164 -9.88 10.09 17.82
N PHE A 165 -9.25 9.47 16.81
CA PHE A 165 -8.70 10.18 15.65
C PHE A 165 -9.47 9.95 14.34
N ILE A 166 -10.42 9.01 14.31
CA ILE A 166 -11.26 8.71 13.16
C ILE A 166 -12.73 8.88 13.56
N PRO A 167 -13.39 9.98 13.13
CA PRO A 167 -14.82 10.20 13.37
C PRO A 167 -15.67 9.04 12.86
N GLU A 168 -16.80 8.76 13.48
CA GLU A 168 -17.68 7.65 13.08
C GLU A 168 -18.07 7.69 11.60
N ALA A 169 -18.39 8.89 11.08
CA ALA A 169 -18.72 9.12 9.67
C ALA A 169 -17.57 8.80 8.69
N ASP A 170 -16.34 8.73 9.20
CA ASP A 170 -15.12 8.53 8.42
C ASP A 170 -14.60 7.09 8.49
N ARG A 171 -15.22 6.22 9.31
CA ARG A 171 -14.80 4.83 9.52
C ARG A 171 -15.30 3.95 8.37
N PRO A 172 -14.42 3.16 7.74
CA PRO A 172 -14.86 2.10 6.82
C PRO A 172 -15.72 1.07 7.55
N SER A 173 -16.87 0.71 6.98
CA SER A 173 -17.79 -0.27 7.56
C SER A 173 -17.24 -1.70 7.44
N ALA A 174 -17.27 -2.46 8.54
CA ALA A 174 -16.89 -3.88 8.56
C ALA A 174 -17.87 -4.81 7.83
N GLY A 175 -19.09 -4.33 7.52
CA GLY A 175 -20.12 -5.04 6.76
C GLY A 175 -20.24 -4.63 5.30
N GLY A 176 -19.26 -3.90 4.77
CA GLY A 176 -19.18 -3.50 3.35
C GLY A 176 -18.61 -4.60 2.45
N GLU A 177 -19.05 -5.84 2.64
CA GLU A 177 -19.25 -6.76 1.51
C GLU A 177 -20.68 -6.56 1.00
N GLU A 178 -21.05 -5.32 0.67
CA GLU A 178 -22.18 -5.04 -0.21
C GLU A 178 -21.65 -4.15 -1.33
N GLU A 179 -21.80 -4.69 -2.54
CA GLU A 179 -21.61 -4.11 -3.86
C GLU A 179 -20.77 -2.83 -3.94
N ALA A 180 -19.57 -2.97 -4.53
CA ALA A 180 -18.82 -1.87 -5.11
C ALA A 180 -19.62 -1.21 -6.25
N GLY A 181 -20.64 -0.43 -5.87
CA GLY A 181 -21.61 0.24 -6.71
C GLY A 181 -21.67 1.72 -6.32
N GLY A 182 -20.81 2.51 -6.97
CA GLY A 182 -21.08 3.93 -7.23
C GLY A 182 -20.51 4.94 -6.24
N GLY A 183 -19.37 5.55 -6.61
CA GLY A 183 -19.06 6.91 -6.14
C GLY A 183 -17.61 7.26 -5.80
N GLY A 184 -16.61 6.46 -6.16
CA GLY A 184 -15.20 6.85 -6.06
C GLY A 184 -14.61 7.15 -7.43
N GLY A 185 -14.58 8.42 -7.83
CA GLY A 185 -14.04 8.82 -9.14
C GLY A 185 -12.54 8.56 -9.25
N ASN A 186 -12.15 7.32 -9.57
CA ASN A 186 -11.05 6.87 -10.45
C ASN A 186 -10.37 5.54 -10.08
N LEU A 187 -10.76 4.85 -8.99
CA LEU A 187 -10.21 3.51 -8.73
C LEU A 187 -10.71 2.52 -9.78
N LEU A 188 -9.79 1.89 -10.49
CA LEU A 188 -10.09 1.00 -11.62
C LEU A 188 -10.29 -0.44 -11.18
N ALA A 189 -9.46 -0.95 -10.27
CA ALA A 189 -9.60 -2.30 -9.73
C ALA A 189 -8.93 -2.45 -8.37
N ASP A 190 -9.45 -3.37 -7.55
CA ASP A 190 -8.97 -3.62 -6.19
C ASP A 190 -8.37 -5.02 -5.96
N GLY A 191 -8.49 -5.93 -6.94
CA GLY A 191 -7.89 -7.25 -6.90
C GLY A 191 -8.82 -8.34 -6.34
N SER A 192 -10.00 -7.96 -5.85
CA SER A 192 -11.08 -8.91 -5.55
C SER A 192 -11.61 -9.61 -6.81
N GLU A 193 -11.43 -8.98 -7.98
CA GLU A 193 -11.91 -9.50 -9.24
C GLU A 193 -11.10 -10.71 -9.73
N PRO A 194 -11.73 -11.68 -10.43
CA PRO A 194 -11.00 -12.69 -11.19
C PRO A 194 -10.12 -12.04 -12.27
N TYR A 195 -9.10 -12.76 -12.75
CA TYR A 195 -8.07 -12.18 -13.61
C TYR A 195 -8.63 -11.48 -14.86
N ASP A 196 -9.64 -12.07 -15.50
CA ASP A 196 -10.29 -11.51 -16.68
C ASP A 196 -10.95 -10.15 -16.39
N LYS A 197 -11.74 -10.06 -15.32
CA LYS A 197 -12.43 -8.82 -14.93
C LYS A 197 -11.44 -7.76 -14.43
N LEU A 198 -10.37 -8.19 -13.78
CA LEU A 198 -9.30 -7.34 -13.29
C LEU A 198 -8.66 -6.53 -14.42
N PHE A 199 -8.21 -7.19 -15.50
CA PHE A 199 -7.62 -6.50 -16.65
C PHE A 199 -8.66 -5.66 -17.42
N MET A 200 -9.89 -6.15 -17.56
CA MET A 200 -10.96 -5.43 -18.26
C MET A 200 -11.31 -4.11 -17.57
N LYS A 201 -11.47 -4.11 -16.24
CA LYS A 201 -11.77 -2.89 -15.48
C LYS A 201 -10.63 -1.88 -15.54
N ALA A 202 -9.38 -2.34 -15.55
CA ALA A 202 -8.21 -1.49 -15.69
C ALA A 202 -8.00 -0.95 -17.12
N GLY A 203 -8.77 -1.42 -18.10
CA GLY A 203 -8.71 -0.96 -19.49
C GLY A 203 -7.50 -1.48 -20.28
N CYS A 204 -6.70 -2.38 -19.71
CA CYS A 204 -5.50 -2.94 -20.37
C CYS A 204 -5.82 -3.57 -21.75
N PRO A 205 -6.93 -4.33 -21.92
CA PRO A 205 -7.35 -4.93 -23.19
C PRO A 205 -7.55 -3.97 -24.36
N ALA A 206 -7.83 -2.68 -24.09
CA ALA A 206 -8.03 -1.68 -25.15
C ALA A 206 -6.74 -1.41 -25.93
N CYS A 207 -5.58 -1.49 -25.26
CA CYS A 207 -4.29 -1.22 -25.86
C CYS A 207 -3.47 -2.49 -26.08
N HIS A 208 -3.62 -3.49 -25.21
CA HIS A 208 -2.77 -4.68 -25.19
C HIS A 208 -3.51 -5.96 -25.60
N THR A 209 -2.77 -6.86 -26.24
CA THR A 209 -3.16 -8.26 -26.35
C THR A 209 -2.69 -8.98 -25.10
N ILE A 210 -3.59 -9.68 -24.41
CA ILE A 210 -3.30 -10.36 -23.14
C ILE A 210 -3.76 -11.83 -23.25
N PRO A 211 -2.83 -12.78 -23.45
CA PRO A 211 -3.17 -14.19 -23.56
C PRO A 211 -3.99 -14.67 -22.36
N GLY A 212 -5.09 -15.38 -22.64
CA GLY A 212 -6.00 -15.93 -21.62
C GLY A 212 -7.07 -14.97 -21.10
N ILE A 213 -7.01 -13.69 -21.48
CA ILE A 213 -8.06 -12.70 -21.22
C ILE A 213 -8.89 -12.52 -22.48
N GLU A 214 -10.18 -12.88 -22.38
CA GLU A 214 -11.09 -12.80 -23.53
C GLU A 214 -11.30 -11.36 -23.98
N GLY A 215 -11.27 -11.11 -25.29
CA GLY A 215 -11.42 -9.77 -25.88
C GLY A 215 -10.15 -8.89 -25.85
N ALA A 216 -9.11 -9.29 -25.12
CA ALA A 216 -7.85 -8.56 -25.07
C ALA A 216 -7.01 -8.77 -26.34
N THR A 217 -7.29 -7.96 -27.35
CA THR A 217 -6.66 -8.01 -28.69
C THR A 217 -6.07 -6.68 -29.13
N GLY A 218 -5.88 -5.75 -28.18
CA GLY A 218 -5.29 -4.44 -28.45
C GLY A 218 -3.87 -4.55 -29.03
N LYS A 219 -3.51 -3.58 -29.88
CA LYS A 219 -2.21 -3.51 -30.58
C LYS A 219 -1.51 -2.16 -30.43
N VAL A 220 -2.07 -1.26 -29.62
CA VAL A 220 -1.47 0.05 -29.33
C VAL A 220 -0.26 -0.11 -28.41
N GLY A 221 -0.30 -1.10 -27.51
CA GLY A 221 0.81 -1.53 -26.67
C GLY A 221 1.28 -2.95 -27.03
N PRO A 222 2.42 -3.39 -26.48
CA PRO A 222 2.99 -4.70 -26.77
C PRO A 222 2.11 -5.87 -26.31
N LEU A 223 2.32 -7.03 -26.92
CA LEU A 223 1.80 -8.31 -26.44
C LEU A 223 2.31 -8.60 -25.02
N LEU A 224 1.39 -8.83 -24.09
CA LEU A 224 1.71 -9.09 -22.68
C LEU A 224 1.95 -10.59 -22.42
N MET A 225 2.95 -11.16 -23.08
CA MET A 225 3.48 -12.51 -22.80
C MET A 225 4.69 -12.39 -21.86
N GLU A 226 4.48 -11.78 -20.70
CA GLU A 226 5.60 -11.22 -19.91
C GLU A 226 6.48 -12.27 -19.23
N GLY A 227 5.97 -13.47 -18.96
CA GLY A 227 6.80 -14.60 -18.51
C GLY A 227 7.91 -14.97 -19.51
N SER A 228 7.70 -14.75 -20.81
CA SER A 228 8.73 -14.89 -21.85
C SER A 228 9.44 -13.59 -22.19
N ASN A 229 8.71 -12.47 -22.22
CA ASN A 229 9.23 -11.20 -22.72
C ASN A 229 10.09 -10.44 -21.69
N ALA A 230 9.63 -10.35 -20.43
CA ALA A 230 10.29 -9.54 -19.41
C ALA A 230 11.76 -9.91 -19.17
N PRO A 231 12.17 -11.21 -19.11
CA PRO A 231 13.58 -11.58 -18.97
C PRO A 231 14.48 -11.07 -20.12
N ASN A 232 13.94 -10.94 -21.33
CA ASN A 232 14.68 -10.44 -22.48
C ASN A 232 14.74 -8.91 -22.47
N ARG A 233 13.65 -8.24 -22.10
CA ARG A 233 13.57 -6.78 -22.01
C ARG A 233 14.47 -6.22 -20.91
N LEU A 234 14.61 -6.93 -19.78
CA LEU A 234 15.57 -6.59 -18.72
C LEU A 234 17.05 -6.62 -19.19
N LYS A 235 17.35 -7.34 -20.27
CA LYS A 235 18.69 -7.42 -20.87
C LYS A 235 18.87 -6.44 -22.04
N ASP A 236 17.81 -5.73 -22.43
CA ASP A 236 17.88 -4.77 -23.51
C ASP A 236 18.78 -3.60 -23.08
N PRO A 237 19.81 -3.21 -23.86
CA PRO A 237 20.65 -2.06 -23.55
C PRO A 237 19.88 -0.73 -23.45
N ALA A 238 18.71 -0.63 -24.07
CA ALA A 238 17.84 0.54 -23.97
C ALA A 238 17.00 0.58 -22.68
N TYR A 239 17.03 -0.48 -21.87
CA TYR A 239 16.33 -0.53 -20.58
C TYR A 239 16.98 0.41 -19.56
N GLN A 240 16.24 1.46 -19.17
CA GLN A 240 16.67 2.46 -18.19
C GLN A 240 15.94 2.33 -16.84
N GLY A 241 15.11 1.29 -16.69
CA GLY A 241 14.38 0.99 -15.45
C GLY A 241 15.26 0.43 -14.34
N LYS A 242 14.68 0.24 -13.16
CA LYS A 242 15.40 -0.26 -11.96
C LYS A 242 15.08 -1.70 -11.62
N ALA A 243 14.09 -2.32 -12.27
CA ALA A 243 13.73 -3.69 -11.98
C ALA A 243 14.87 -4.68 -12.23
N LYS A 244 14.96 -5.70 -11.37
CA LYS A 244 15.98 -6.77 -11.43
C LYS A 244 15.39 -8.16 -11.67
N SER A 245 14.06 -8.27 -11.66
CA SER A 245 13.35 -9.52 -11.88
C SER A 245 12.15 -9.30 -12.83
N PRO A 246 11.65 -10.35 -13.50
CA PRO A 246 10.50 -10.24 -14.40
C PRO A 246 9.26 -9.63 -13.73
N LYS A 247 8.97 -10.00 -12.48
CA LYS A 247 7.85 -9.42 -11.72
C LYS A 247 8.07 -7.94 -11.43
N GLU A 248 9.27 -7.55 -10.98
CA GLU A 248 9.61 -6.13 -10.79
C GLU A 248 9.50 -5.33 -12.09
N TYR A 249 9.89 -5.92 -13.23
CA TYR A 249 9.79 -5.26 -14.53
C TYR A 249 8.33 -5.00 -14.91
N ILE A 250 7.45 -5.98 -14.70
CA ILE A 250 6.01 -5.83 -14.97
C ILE A 250 5.41 -4.76 -14.03
N THR A 251 5.75 -4.80 -12.75
CA THR A 251 5.34 -3.79 -11.77
C THR A 251 5.80 -2.38 -12.16
N GLU A 252 7.08 -2.22 -12.52
CA GLU A 252 7.64 -0.94 -12.96
C GLU A 252 7.00 -0.47 -14.27
N SER A 253 6.71 -1.38 -15.19
CA SER A 253 6.02 -1.05 -16.45
C SER A 253 4.58 -0.57 -16.23
N ILE A 254 3.89 -1.04 -15.18
CA ILE A 254 2.54 -0.56 -14.84
C ILE A 254 2.57 0.77 -14.08
N LEU A 255 3.50 0.90 -13.12
CA LEU A 255 3.58 2.08 -12.24
C LEU A 255 4.32 3.26 -12.87
N ASN A 256 5.26 2.99 -13.78
CA ASN A 256 6.07 3.98 -14.46
C ASN A 256 6.29 3.58 -15.93
N PRO A 257 5.24 3.60 -16.76
CA PRO A 257 5.28 3.02 -18.12
C PRO A 257 6.29 3.66 -19.06
N SER A 258 6.65 4.93 -18.84
CA SER A 258 7.67 5.62 -19.65
C SER A 258 9.10 5.32 -19.21
N ALA A 259 9.34 4.54 -18.14
CA ALA A 259 10.69 4.13 -17.73
C ALA A 259 11.39 3.29 -18.80
N TYR A 260 10.61 2.48 -19.52
CA TYR A 260 11.06 1.74 -20.68
C TYR A 260 9.88 1.43 -21.60
N VAL A 261 9.96 1.92 -22.82
CA VAL A 261 8.97 1.65 -23.86
C VAL A 261 9.57 0.63 -24.83
N VAL A 262 8.84 -0.46 -25.05
CA VAL A 262 9.27 -1.51 -25.99
C VAL A 262 9.43 -0.90 -27.37
N LYS A 263 10.51 -1.29 -28.06
CA LYS A 263 10.80 -0.86 -29.42
C LYS A 263 9.56 -0.99 -30.34
N ASP A 264 9.37 0.01 -31.20
CA ASP A 264 8.27 0.13 -32.16
C ASP A 264 6.89 0.44 -31.56
N PHE A 265 6.79 0.70 -30.25
CA PHE A 265 5.58 1.22 -29.59
C PHE A 265 5.73 2.69 -29.20
N PRO A 266 4.65 3.49 -29.26
CA PRO A 266 4.70 4.90 -28.88
C PRO A 266 4.71 5.09 -27.36
N ASP A 267 5.53 6.02 -26.86
CA ASP A 267 5.53 6.46 -25.47
C ASP A 267 4.27 7.29 -25.13
N ASN A 268 3.97 7.43 -23.84
CA ASN A 268 2.86 8.22 -23.28
C ASN A 268 1.44 7.73 -23.64
N GLN A 269 1.32 6.53 -24.22
CA GLN A 269 0.01 5.90 -24.45
C GLN A 269 -0.55 5.23 -23.19
N MET A 270 0.31 4.64 -22.37
CA MET A 270 -0.11 3.95 -21.15
C MET A 270 -0.30 4.98 -20.02
N PRO A 271 -1.46 4.97 -19.32
CA PRO A 271 -1.72 5.88 -18.21
C PRO A 271 -0.64 5.83 -17.12
N LYS A 272 -0.22 7.01 -16.64
CA LYS A 272 0.82 7.14 -15.59
C LYS A 272 0.25 7.20 -14.17
N ASP A 273 -1.07 7.13 -14.06
CA ASP A 273 -1.84 7.26 -12.81
C ASP A 273 -2.26 5.89 -12.25
N PHE A 274 -1.84 4.77 -12.83
CA PHE A 274 -2.17 3.43 -12.31
C PHE A 274 -1.70 3.21 -10.87
N GLY A 275 -0.59 3.84 -10.45
CA GLY A 275 -0.12 3.77 -9.07
C GLY A 275 -1.07 4.37 -8.03
N VAL A 276 -2.06 5.17 -8.45
CA VAL A 276 -3.12 5.71 -7.58
C VAL A 276 -4.51 5.18 -7.95
N ARG A 277 -4.62 4.40 -9.03
CA ARG A 277 -5.89 3.86 -9.56
C ARG A 277 -6.01 2.34 -9.46
N LEU A 278 -4.93 1.65 -9.16
CA LEU A 278 -4.91 0.23 -8.81
C LEU A 278 -4.51 0.10 -7.35
N THR A 279 -5.19 -0.77 -6.61
CA THR A 279 -4.68 -1.18 -5.31
C THR A 279 -3.43 -2.05 -5.50
N GLY A 280 -2.59 -2.16 -4.47
CA GLY A 280 -1.48 -3.11 -4.47
C GLY A 280 -1.92 -4.57 -4.69
N GLY A 281 -3.12 -4.94 -4.21
CA GLY A 281 -3.71 -6.26 -4.46
C GLY A 281 -4.04 -6.47 -5.93
N ALA A 282 -4.71 -5.51 -6.57
CA ALA A 282 -4.97 -5.52 -8.01
C ALA A 282 -3.68 -5.62 -8.82
N LEU A 283 -2.71 -4.77 -8.50
CA LEU A 283 -1.41 -4.74 -9.18
C LEU A 283 -0.65 -6.06 -9.02
N SER A 284 -0.55 -6.59 -7.81
CA SER A 284 0.13 -7.86 -7.52
C SER A 284 -0.52 -9.00 -8.29
N LYS A 285 -1.85 -9.08 -8.28
CA LYS A 285 -2.62 -10.10 -8.99
C LYS A 285 -2.43 -10.00 -10.52
N MET A 286 -2.40 -8.79 -11.09
CA MET A 286 -2.06 -8.59 -12.50
C MET A 286 -0.62 -9.04 -12.81
N VAL A 287 0.34 -8.64 -11.98
CA VAL A 287 1.76 -9.00 -12.15
C VAL A 287 1.96 -10.51 -12.08
N ASP A 288 1.30 -11.18 -11.13
CA ASP A 288 1.38 -12.63 -10.96
C ASP A 288 0.81 -13.38 -12.15
N TYR A 289 -0.31 -12.91 -12.72
CA TYR A 289 -0.86 -13.48 -13.94
C TYR A 289 0.10 -13.31 -15.12
N LEU A 290 0.54 -12.07 -15.39
CA LEU A 290 1.41 -11.75 -16.52
C LEU A 290 2.76 -12.46 -16.45
N ALA A 291 3.34 -12.61 -15.26
CA ALA A 291 4.61 -13.31 -15.06
C ALA A 291 4.53 -14.82 -15.36
N GLN A 292 3.33 -15.41 -15.35
CA GLN A 292 3.12 -16.82 -15.70
C GLN A 292 2.92 -17.03 -17.20
N LEU A 293 2.64 -15.98 -17.98
CA LEU A 293 2.40 -16.08 -19.42
C LEU A 293 3.70 -16.36 -20.18
N LYS A 294 3.92 -17.63 -20.54
CA LYS A 294 5.08 -18.09 -21.30
C LYS A 294 4.66 -18.65 -22.65
N GLU A 295 5.43 -18.30 -23.66
CA GLU A 295 5.24 -18.79 -25.03
C GLU A 295 5.31 -20.33 -25.06
N GLY A 296 4.33 -20.96 -25.73
CA GLY A 296 4.23 -22.41 -25.85
C GLY A 296 3.82 -23.16 -24.57
N GLN A 297 3.49 -22.47 -23.48
CA GLN A 297 2.99 -23.10 -22.25
C GLN A 297 1.48 -22.93 -22.10
N PRO A 298 0.80 -23.83 -21.36
CA PRO A 298 -0.60 -23.66 -21.01
C PRO A 298 -0.83 -22.33 -20.30
N LEU A 299 -1.94 -21.68 -20.62
CA LEU A 299 -2.32 -20.43 -19.98
C LEU A 299 -2.69 -20.67 -18.50
N PRO A 300 -2.41 -19.71 -17.61
CA PRO A 300 -2.82 -19.79 -16.21
C PRO A 300 -4.34 -19.95 -16.10
N PRO A 301 -4.84 -20.60 -15.02
CA PRO A 301 -6.26 -20.62 -14.71
C PRO A 301 -6.85 -19.21 -14.67
N LYS A 302 -8.12 -19.08 -15.05
CA LYS A 302 -8.83 -17.79 -15.06
C LYS A 302 -9.24 -17.31 -13.65
N GLU A 303 -9.17 -18.21 -12.66
CA GLU A 303 -9.54 -18.01 -11.25
C GLU A 303 -8.39 -18.43 -10.33
#